data_AF-A0A6G7GRL6-F1
#
_entry.id   AF-A0A6G7GRL6-F1
#
_cell.length_a   1.000
_cell.length_b   1.000
_cell.length_c   1.000
_cell.angle_alpha   90.00
_cell.angle_beta   90.00
_cell.angle_gamma   90.00
#
_symmetry.space_group_name_H-M   'P 1'
#
loop_
_entity.id
_entity.type
_entity.pdbx_description
1 polymer ?
#
loop_
_entity_poly.entity_id
_entity_poly.type
_entity_poly.pdbx_seq_one_letter_code
_entity_poly.pdbx_strand_id
1 'polypeptide(L)'
;MSKRPLKGGYIVVLQTHGRSGQYNPHLHIIASSGGLDEEGQRWEHLSYLPYKMLHKKWQWYLLEMMRKELDTEEIEKIVDACYRCYPEGFVANVQKGEVPERYESLARYVAKYVVSPPISLRRIDEYDGRRVTYHYRSHEMQRVKKERVSVYRFIGRMIQHVLPKGFKRIRYYGVQAAKIYEQIKVIVREALKRIGREVVGAVKIIGRKSYQERYRASTGQDPFVCEHCGREMELNVIWHPKYGIIYNEIEEIMRGKYEPKEEKVIKPEGDGGTIRPTPRRVQIPLFSM
;
A
#
# COMPACT_ATOMS: atom_id res chain seq x y z
N MET A 1 -15.32 25.88 -26.83
CA MET A 1 -15.52 24.52 -26.25
C MET A 1 -16.51 24.62 -25.11
N SER A 2 -17.67 23.99 -25.23
CA SER A 2 -18.67 23.90 -24.16
C SER A 2 -18.01 23.24 -22.94
N LYS A 3 -17.92 23.96 -21.81
CA LYS A 3 -17.29 23.49 -20.58
C LYS A 3 -18.31 22.67 -19.79
N ARG A 4 -18.61 21.46 -20.24
CA ARG A 4 -19.37 20.51 -19.42
C ARG A 4 -18.43 19.94 -18.36
N PRO A 5 -18.77 20.04 -17.06
CA PRO A 5 -17.95 19.45 -16.03
C PRO A 5 -18.05 17.93 -16.08
N LEU A 6 -16.91 17.26 -15.92
CA LEU A 6 -16.80 15.81 -15.94
C LEU A 6 -16.23 15.31 -14.62
N LYS A 7 -16.81 14.22 -14.12
CA LYS A 7 -16.34 13.49 -12.96
C LYS A 7 -15.33 12.43 -13.39
N GLY A 8 -14.06 12.81 -13.40
CA GLY A 8 -12.94 11.89 -13.61
C GLY A 8 -12.70 10.94 -12.43
N GLY A 9 -11.74 10.05 -12.56
CA GLY A 9 -11.35 9.07 -11.55
C GLY A 9 -9.87 9.13 -11.28
N TYR A 10 -9.49 9.15 -10.01
CA TYR A 10 -8.10 9.33 -9.62
C TYR A 10 -7.70 8.39 -8.49
N ILE A 11 -6.55 7.75 -8.65
CA ILE A 11 -5.84 7.05 -7.57
C ILE A 11 -4.58 7.86 -7.30
N VAL A 12 -4.46 8.40 -6.09
CA VAL A 12 -3.36 9.25 -5.68
C VAL A 12 -2.54 8.52 -4.63
N VAL A 13 -1.24 8.40 -4.86
CA VAL A 13 -0.27 7.81 -3.93
C VAL A 13 0.74 8.87 -3.52
N LEU A 14 0.83 9.14 -2.21
CA LEU A 14 1.88 9.98 -1.66
C LEU A 14 3.21 9.24 -1.65
N GLN A 15 4.24 9.92 -2.15
CA GLN A 15 5.61 9.44 -2.19
C GLN A 15 6.53 10.51 -1.61
N THR A 16 7.26 10.22 -0.53
CA THR A 16 8.09 11.22 0.17
C THR A 16 9.58 11.15 -0.18
N HIS A 17 9.99 10.16 -0.97
CA HIS A 17 11.40 9.91 -1.27
C HIS A 17 11.71 9.89 -2.76
N GLY A 18 12.90 10.41 -3.10
CA GLY A 18 13.54 10.22 -4.40
C GLY A 18 14.20 8.84 -4.53
N ARG A 19 14.84 8.58 -5.68
CA ARG A 19 15.55 7.32 -5.94
C ARG A 19 16.79 7.12 -5.06
N SER A 20 17.38 8.22 -4.58
CA SER A 20 18.50 8.25 -3.64
C SER A 20 18.07 8.07 -2.18
N GLY A 21 16.76 8.03 -1.87
CA GLY A 21 16.26 8.06 -0.50
C GLY A 21 16.29 9.45 0.15
N GLN A 22 16.60 10.50 -0.59
CA GLN A 22 16.46 11.87 -0.11
C GLN A 22 15.00 12.32 -0.10
N TYR A 23 14.67 13.27 0.77
CA TYR A 23 13.34 13.87 0.86
C TYR A 23 12.99 14.57 -0.44
N ASN A 24 11.93 14.10 -1.08
CA ASN A 24 11.44 14.61 -2.34
C ASN A 24 9.94 14.27 -2.43
N PRO A 25 9.07 15.00 -1.71
CA PRO A 25 7.64 14.72 -1.69
C PRO A 25 7.00 14.99 -3.06
N HIS A 26 6.28 14.00 -3.58
CA HIS A 26 5.52 14.07 -4.82
C HIS A 26 4.33 13.12 -4.80
N LEU A 27 3.41 13.33 -5.73
CA LEU A 27 2.21 12.52 -5.90
C LEU A 27 2.32 11.69 -7.17
N HIS A 28 2.10 10.39 -7.05
CA HIS A 28 1.80 9.55 -8.21
C HIS A 28 0.29 9.51 -8.38
N ILE A 29 -0.18 10.05 -9.51
CA ILE A 29 -1.61 10.13 -9.81
C ILE A 29 -1.88 9.27 -11.05
N ILE A 30 -2.80 8.32 -10.89
CA ILE A 30 -3.38 7.58 -12.02
C ILE A 30 -4.76 8.17 -12.23
N ALA A 31 -4.95 8.79 -13.40
CA ALA A 31 -6.18 9.44 -13.78
C ALA A 31 -6.88 8.66 -14.91
N SER A 32 -8.21 8.65 -14.91
CA SER A 32 -8.97 8.20 -16.07
C SER A 32 -8.78 9.14 -17.25
N SER A 33 -8.81 8.59 -18.47
CA SER A 33 -8.70 9.37 -19.72
C SER A 33 -10.02 10.08 -20.11
N GLY A 34 -10.80 10.49 -19.12
CA GLY A 34 -12.20 10.87 -19.29
C GLY A 34 -12.93 10.91 -17.96
N GLY A 35 -14.21 11.20 -18.00
CA GLY A 35 -15.07 11.22 -16.82
C GLY A 35 -16.53 11.01 -17.17
N LEU A 36 -17.35 10.79 -16.14
CA LEU A 36 -18.80 10.81 -16.30
C LEU A 36 -19.30 12.25 -16.40
N ASP A 37 -20.38 12.47 -17.14
CA ASP A 37 -21.17 13.69 -17.05
C ASP A 37 -21.75 13.91 -15.64
N GLU A 38 -22.33 15.10 -15.39
CA GLU A 38 -22.91 15.44 -14.09
C GLU A 38 -24.02 14.48 -13.65
N GLU A 39 -24.79 14.00 -14.62
CA GLU A 39 -25.92 13.09 -14.44
C GLU A 39 -25.45 11.64 -14.20
N GLY A 40 -24.17 11.34 -14.44
CA GLY A 40 -23.59 10.00 -14.28
C GLY A 40 -24.04 9.00 -15.34
N GLN A 41 -24.66 9.46 -16.42
CA GLN A 41 -25.28 8.64 -17.45
C GLN A 41 -24.32 8.32 -18.60
N ARG A 42 -23.41 9.24 -18.92
CA ARG A 42 -22.52 9.10 -20.06
C ARG A 42 -21.06 9.28 -19.67
N TRP A 43 -20.22 8.38 -20.18
CA TRP A 43 -18.77 8.56 -20.16
C TRP A 43 -18.31 9.42 -21.34
N GLU A 44 -17.55 10.48 -21.04
CA GLU A 44 -16.89 11.32 -22.02
C GLU A 44 -15.36 11.13 -21.96
N HIS A 45 -14.77 10.84 -23.14
CA HIS A 45 -13.33 10.67 -23.28
C HIS A 45 -12.64 12.03 -23.48
N LEU A 46 -11.60 12.29 -22.70
CA LEU A 46 -10.74 13.47 -22.82
C LEU A 46 -9.53 13.13 -23.70
N SER A 47 -9.56 13.61 -24.95
CA SER A 47 -8.48 13.39 -25.92
C SER A 47 -7.25 14.27 -25.67
N TYR A 48 -7.42 15.37 -24.94
CA TYR A 48 -6.38 16.37 -24.70
C TYR A 48 -6.38 16.85 -23.25
N LEU A 49 -5.17 17.01 -22.69
CA LEU A 49 -4.95 17.59 -21.38
C LEU A 49 -4.01 18.80 -21.51
N PRO A 50 -4.42 20.01 -21.12
CA PRO A 50 -3.59 21.20 -21.25
C PRO A 50 -2.47 21.23 -20.18
N TYR A 51 -1.30 20.65 -20.49
CA TYR A 51 -0.20 20.49 -19.54
C TYR A 51 0.28 21.80 -18.92
N LYS A 52 0.48 22.85 -19.72
CA LYS A 52 0.86 24.18 -19.21
C LYS A 52 -0.10 24.71 -18.15
N MET A 53 -1.40 24.50 -18.36
CA MET A 53 -2.42 24.89 -17.38
C MET A 53 -2.35 24.02 -16.13
N LEU A 54 -2.07 22.72 -16.27
CA LEU A 54 -1.95 21.80 -15.13
C LEU A 54 -0.79 22.20 -14.20
N HIS A 55 0.35 22.62 -14.75
CA HIS A 55 1.49 23.11 -13.98
C HIS A 55 1.12 24.30 -13.10
N LYS A 56 0.48 25.31 -13.69
CA LYS A 56 0.05 26.53 -12.99
C LYS A 56 -1.06 26.24 -11.99
N LYS A 57 -2.04 25.40 -12.34
CA LYS A 57 -3.09 24.98 -11.41
C LYS A 57 -2.52 24.21 -10.22
N TRP A 58 -1.60 23.28 -10.46
CA TRP A 58 -0.97 22.51 -9.40
C TRP A 58 -0.20 23.41 -8.44
N GLN A 59 0.61 24.33 -8.98
CA GLN A 59 1.29 25.35 -8.17
C GLN A 59 0.30 26.16 -7.35
N TRP A 60 -0.73 26.72 -7.99
CA TRP A 60 -1.73 27.55 -7.34
C TRP A 60 -2.43 26.82 -6.19
N TYR A 61 -3.04 25.65 -6.45
CA TYR A 61 -3.76 24.91 -5.40
C TYR A 61 -2.84 24.50 -4.25
N LEU A 62 -1.59 24.12 -4.53
CA LEU A 62 -0.65 23.76 -3.47
C LEU A 62 -0.26 24.97 -2.63
N LEU A 63 0.14 26.07 -3.26
CA LEU A 63 0.63 27.26 -2.57
C LEU A 63 -0.49 27.96 -1.78
N GLU A 64 -1.69 28.08 -2.34
CA GLU A 64 -2.84 28.65 -1.63
C GLU A 64 -3.30 27.76 -0.46
N MET A 65 -3.21 26.43 -0.61
CA MET A 65 -3.45 25.53 0.52
C MET A 65 -2.39 25.73 1.61
N MET A 66 -1.11 25.92 1.26
CA MET A 66 -0.07 26.17 2.27
C MET A 66 -0.32 27.48 3.01
N ARG A 67 -0.69 28.58 2.32
CA ARG A 67 -1.06 29.85 2.96
C ARG A 67 -2.16 29.66 3.99
N LYS A 68 -3.22 28.98 3.56
CA LYS A 68 -4.41 28.76 4.40
C LYS A 68 -4.13 27.88 5.62
N GLU A 69 -3.39 26.79 5.44
CA GLU A 69 -3.18 25.80 6.50
C GLU A 69 -1.98 26.15 7.39
N LEU A 70 -1.05 26.99 6.92
CA LEU A 70 0.16 27.43 7.63
C LEU A 70 0.27 28.96 7.55
N ASP A 71 -0.60 29.64 8.28
CA ASP A 71 -0.72 31.11 8.29
C ASP A 71 0.43 31.77 9.09
N THR A 72 1.60 31.89 8.46
CA THR A 72 2.78 32.56 9.02
C THR A 72 3.48 33.44 8.00
N GLU A 73 4.14 34.49 8.47
CA GLU A 73 4.90 35.41 7.60
C GLU A 73 6.04 34.70 6.84
N GLU A 74 6.62 33.65 7.43
CA GLU A 74 7.64 32.83 6.79
C GLU A 74 7.07 32.05 5.59
N ILE A 75 5.88 31.46 5.74
CA ILE A 75 5.22 30.74 4.66
C ILE A 75 4.82 31.68 3.54
N GLU A 76 4.31 32.88 3.86
CA GLU A 76 4.00 33.89 2.84
C GLU A 76 5.23 34.25 1.99
N LYS A 77 6.38 34.50 2.63
CA LYS A 77 7.65 34.77 1.93
C LYS A 77 8.07 33.62 1.03
N ILE A 78 7.92 32.37 1.47
CA ILE A 78 8.24 31.17 0.69
C ILE A 78 7.29 31.04 -0.50
N VAL A 79 5.99 31.21 -0.31
CA VAL A 79 4.98 31.13 -1.38
C VAL A 79 5.26 32.17 -2.46
N ASP A 80 5.52 33.42 -2.07
CA ASP A 80 5.85 34.49 -3.01
C ASP A 80 7.16 34.22 -3.77
N ALA A 81 8.18 33.69 -3.08
CA ALA A 81 9.41 33.25 -3.72
C ALA A 81 9.15 32.11 -4.73
N CYS A 82 8.28 31.15 -4.40
CA CYS A 82 7.90 30.09 -5.32
C CYS A 82 7.21 30.62 -6.59
N TYR A 83 6.29 31.58 -6.49
CA TYR A 83 5.68 32.16 -7.68
C TYR A 83 6.70 32.91 -8.55
N ARG A 84 7.66 33.63 -7.95
CA ARG A 84 8.73 34.32 -8.70
C ARG A 84 9.71 33.36 -9.36
N CYS A 85 10.16 32.33 -8.65
CA CYS A 85 11.17 31.39 -9.13
C CYS A 85 10.62 30.36 -10.13
N TYR A 86 9.31 30.09 -10.10
CA TYR A 86 8.66 29.08 -10.95
C TYR A 86 7.47 29.68 -11.72
N PRO A 87 7.70 30.63 -12.65
CA PRO A 87 6.62 31.34 -13.37
C PRO A 87 5.77 30.45 -14.27
N GLU A 88 6.31 29.30 -14.70
CA GLU A 88 5.61 28.32 -15.53
C GLU A 88 4.85 27.26 -14.72
N GLY A 89 4.85 27.37 -13.39
CA GLY A 89 4.20 26.44 -12.48
C GLY A 89 5.05 25.23 -12.11
N PHE A 90 4.51 24.41 -11.21
CA PHE A 90 5.19 23.21 -10.71
C PHE A 90 5.01 22.04 -11.66
N VAL A 91 6.05 21.23 -11.83
CA VAL A 91 6.06 20.12 -12.80
C VAL A 91 5.01 19.07 -12.44
N ALA A 92 3.98 18.95 -13.27
CA ALA A 92 3.01 17.87 -13.33
C ALA A 92 3.34 17.03 -14.56
N ASN A 93 4.29 16.10 -14.41
CA ASN A 93 4.66 15.22 -15.51
C ASN A 93 3.55 14.21 -15.77
N VAL A 94 2.85 14.38 -16.89
CA VAL A 94 1.80 13.48 -17.32
C VAL A 94 2.33 12.72 -18.53
N GLN A 95 2.48 11.42 -18.33
CA GLN A 95 2.70 10.52 -19.44
C GLN A 95 1.34 9.99 -19.86
N LYS A 96 1.02 10.04 -21.16
CA LYS A 96 -0.06 9.24 -21.72
C LYS A 96 0.39 7.79 -21.58
N GLY A 97 0.10 7.20 -20.43
CA GLY A 97 0.51 5.84 -20.15
C GLY A 97 -0.16 4.92 -21.15
N GLU A 98 0.60 3.97 -21.68
CA GLU A 98 0.11 2.61 -21.85
C GLU A 98 -0.27 2.11 -20.44
N VAL A 99 -1.36 2.65 -19.86
CA VAL A 99 -1.90 2.11 -18.63
C VAL A 99 -2.25 0.68 -18.99
N PRO A 100 -1.62 -0.32 -18.34
CA PRO A 100 -1.79 -1.69 -18.76
C PRO A 100 -3.27 -2.02 -18.85
N GLU A 101 -3.71 -2.55 -19.99
CA GLU A 101 -5.13 -2.89 -20.22
C GLU A 101 -5.66 -3.86 -19.14
N ARG A 102 -4.75 -4.57 -18.47
CA ARG A 102 -5.01 -5.52 -17.40
C ARG A 102 -4.86 -4.88 -16.01
N TYR A 103 -5.90 -5.04 -15.20
CA TYR A 103 -5.98 -4.57 -13.81
C TYR A 103 -4.82 -5.06 -12.92
N GLU A 104 -4.36 -6.30 -13.10
CA GLU A 104 -3.24 -6.88 -12.34
C GLU A 104 -1.95 -6.06 -12.48
N SER A 105 -1.72 -5.50 -13.66
CA SER A 105 -0.55 -4.66 -13.96
C SER A 105 -0.69 -3.25 -13.39
N LEU A 106 -1.92 -2.71 -13.31
CA LEU A 106 -2.22 -1.47 -12.60
C LEU A 106 -2.01 -1.62 -11.09
N ALA A 107 -2.49 -2.72 -10.50
CA ALA A 107 -2.28 -3.04 -9.09
C ALA A 107 -0.79 -3.20 -8.77
N ARG A 108 -0.03 -3.87 -9.64
CA ARG A 108 1.44 -3.98 -9.54
C ARG A 108 2.12 -2.61 -9.65
N TYR A 109 1.64 -1.75 -10.54
CA TYR A 109 2.14 -0.38 -10.68
C TYR A 109 1.91 0.43 -9.39
N VAL A 110 0.70 0.42 -8.84
CA VAL A 110 0.40 1.09 -7.56
C VAL A 110 1.24 0.48 -6.43
N ALA A 111 1.30 -0.85 -6.33
CA ALA A 111 2.05 -1.56 -5.30
C ALA A 111 3.53 -1.12 -5.28
N LYS A 112 4.15 -0.92 -6.44
CA LYS A 112 5.54 -0.42 -6.54
C LYS A 112 5.78 0.86 -5.71
N TYR A 113 4.81 1.77 -5.64
CA TYR A 113 4.91 3.03 -4.90
C TYR A 113 4.46 2.93 -3.45
N VAL A 114 3.83 1.83 -3.06
CA VAL A 114 3.26 1.63 -1.73
C VAL A 114 4.16 0.75 -0.87
N VAL A 115 4.69 -0.33 -1.45
CA VAL A 115 5.42 -1.37 -0.69
C VAL A 115 6.93 -1.25 -0.79
N SER A 116 7.45 -0.51 -1.77
CA SER A 116 8.90 -0.41 -1.94
C SER A 116 9.50 0.50 -0.86
N PRO A 117 10.54 0.07 -0.15
CA PRO A 117 11.26 0.93 0.76
C PRO A 117 12.00 2.04 -0.01
N PRO A 118 12.37 3.16 0.65
CA PRO A 118 13.11 4.26 0.05
C PRO A 118 14.32 3.83 -0.78
N ILE A 119 15.08 2.89 -0.23
CA ILE A 119 16.20 2.21 -0.88
C ILE A 119 15.95 0.71 -0.74
N SER A 120 15.89 -0.01 -1.87
CA SER A 120 15.75 -1.46 -1.89
C SER A 120 17.02 -2.15 -1.37
N LEU A 121 16.89 -3.26 -0.64
CA LEU A 121 18.02 -4.07 -0.19
C LEU A 121 18.96 -4.47 -1.34
N ARG A 122 18.40 -4.75 -2.52
CA ARG A 122 19.19 -5.09 -3.74
C ARG A 122 20.08 -3.95 -4.23
N ARG A 123 19.88 -2.73 -3.73
CA ARG A 123 20.69 -1.55 -4.08
C ARG A 123 21.84 -1.33 -3.11
N ILE A 124 21.88 -2.05 -1.98
CA ILE A 124 22.98 -1.96 -1.02
C ILE A 124 24.13 -2.80 -1.55
N ASP A 125 25.26 -2.14 -1.80
CA ASP A 125 26.46 -2.77 -2.35
C ASP A 125 27.37 -3.29 -1.22
N GLU A 126 27.58 -2.47 -0.18
CA GLU A 126 28.50 -2.77 0.93
C GLU A 126 28.02 -2.15 2.25
N TYR A 127 28.38 -2.78 3.36
CA TYR A 127 28.19 -2.25 4.71
C TYR A 127 29.36 -2.68 5.61
N ASP A 128 30.08 -1.71 6.18
CA ASP A 128 31.28 -1.96 7.01
C ASP A 128 31.05 -1.75 8.52
N GLY A 129 29.78 -1.63 8.95
CA GLY A 129 29.41 -1.28 10.33
C GLY A 129 29.34 0.22 10.62
N ARG A 130 30.00 1.07 9.82
CA ARG A 130 30.03 2.53 9.99
C ARG A 130 29.43 3.28 8.81
N ARG A 131 29.57 2.74 7.61
CA ARG A 131 29.15 3.32 6.33
C ARG A 131 28.43 2.28 5.48
N VAL A 132 27.48 2.78 4.70
CA VAL A 132 26.72 2.00 3.72
C VAL A 132 27.04 2.55 2.34
N THR A 133 27.44 1.68 1.42
CA THR A 133 27.56 1.99 -0.01
C THR A 133 26.32 1.43 -0.71
N TYR A 134 25.65 2.25 -1.50
CA TYR A 134 24.50 1.80 -2.28
C TYR A 134 24.41 2.55 -3.62
N HIS A 135 23.66 1.99 -4.55
CA HIS A 135 23.52 2.56 -5.88
C HIS A 135 22.07 2.96 -6.22
N TYR A 136 21.91 3.98 -7.06
CA TYR A 136 20.63 4.41 -7.58
C TYR A 136 20.76 5.01 -8.98
N ARG A 137 19.70 4.95 -9.78
CA ARG A 137 19.69 5.56 -11.12
C ARG A 137 19.38 7.05 -11.03
N SER A 138 20.37 7.90 -11.32
CA SER A 138 20.21 9.36 -11.35
C SER A 138 19.20 9.79 -12.42
N HIS A 139 18.35 10.76 -12.09
CA HIS A 139 17.39 11.33 -13.05
C HIS A 139 18.09 12.28 -14.05
N GLU A 140 19.07 13.05 -13.57
CA GLU A 140 19.82 14.04 -14.36
C GLU A 140 20.67 13.37 -15.44
N MET A 141 21.38 12.30 -15.09
CA MET A 141 22.37 11.66 -15.97
C MET A 141 21.89 10.35 -16.58
N GLN A 142 20.70 9.85 -16.19
CA GLN A 142 20.16 8.52 -16.55
C GLN A 142 21.08 7.32 -16.27
N ARG A 143 22.17 7.52 -15.52
CA ARG A 143 23.20 6.53 -15.16
C ARG A 143 23.06 6.05 -13.72
N VAL A 144 23.62 4.88 -13.44
CA VAL A 144 23.76 4.36 -12.08
C VAL A 144 24.82 5.18 -11.36
N LYS A 145 24.44 5.76 -10.22
CA LYS A 145 25.32 6.48 -9.30
C LYS A 145 25.47 5.67 -8.02
N LYS A 146 26.69 5.56 -7.52
CA LYS A 146 26.99 4.98 -6.21
C LYS A 146 27.17 6.11 -5.20
N GLU A 147 26.71 5.89 -3.97
CA GLU A 147 26.89 6.81 -2.86
C GLU A 147 27.31 6.01 -1.62
N ARG A 148 28.32 6.52 -0.90
CA ARG A 148 28.76 5.99 0.38
C ARG A 148 28.45 7.01 1.48
N VAL A 149 27.62 6.63 2.43
CA VAL A 149 27.16 7.50 3.53
C VAL A 149 27.40 6.85 4.88
N SER A 150 27.40 7.62 5.96
CA SER A 150 27.38 7.04 7.31
C SER A 150 26.10 6.22 7.55
N VAL A 151 26.19 5.23 8.43
CA VAL A 151 25.04 4.39 8.79
C VAL A 151 23.86 5.21 9.33
N TYR A 152 24.11 6.24 10.14
CA TYR A 152 23.08 7.14 10.65
C TYR A 152 22.40 7.95 9.54
N ARG A 153 23.16 8.42 8.55
CA ARG A 153 22.59 9.13 7.41
C ARG A 153 21.75 8.19 6.54
N PHE A 154 22.18 6.94 6.37
CA PHE A 154 21.40 5.92 5.67
C PHE A 154 20.09 5.62 6.41
N ILE A 155 20.14 5.40 7.72
CA ILE A 155 18.95 5.17 8.56
C ILE A 155 17.99 6.37 8.50
N GLY A 156 18.51 7.60 8.60
CA GLY A 156 17.71 8.82 8.46
C GLY A 156 16.99 8.91 7.10
N ARG A 157 17.68 8.49 6.02
CA ARG A 157 17.09 8.38 4.68
C ARG A 157 15.99 7.31 4.56
N MET A 158 15.87 6.39 5.51
CA MET A 158 14.79 5.41 5.55
C MET A 158 13.64 5.87 6.44
N ILE A 159 13.96 6.31 7.66
CA ILE A 159 12.97 6.59 8.71
C ILE A 159 12.16 7.85 8.42
N GLN A 160 12.74 8.89 7.78
CA GLN A 160 12.01 10.12 7.45
C GLN A 160 10.78 9.92 6.55
N HIS A 161 10.65 8.74 5.94
CA HIS A 161 9.53 8.40 5.05
C HIS A 161 8.46 7.54 5.73
N VAL A 162 8.65 7.19 7.00
CA VAL A 162 7.65 6.49 7.80
C VAL A 162 6.51 7.46 8.10
N LEU A 163 5.32 7.13 7.59
CA LEU A 163 4.13 7.95 7.78
C LEU A 163 3.49 7.63 9.15
N PRO A 164 2.78 8.59 9.77
CA PRO A 164 2.06 8.36 11.02
C PRO A 164 1.12 7.16 10.93
N LYS A 165 0.94 6.45 12.05
CA LYS A 165 0.00 5.34 12.12
C LYS A 165 -1.40 5.80 11.71
N GLY A 166 -2.03 5.06 10.80
CA GLY A 166 -3.36 5.38 10.28
C GLY A 166 -3.38 6.38 9.13
N PHE A 167 -2.25 6.99 8.76
CA PHE A 167 -2.17 7.90 7.63
C PHE A 167 -2.51 7.18 6.32
N LYS A 168 -3.50 7.70 5.59
CA LYS A 168 -3.94 7.14 4.30
C LYS A 168 -3.02 7.61 3.18
N ARG A 169 -1.99 6.79 2.90
CA ARG A 169 -1.02 7.03 1.81
C ARG A 169 -1.64 6.98 0.41
N ILE A 170 -2.62 6.10 0.21
CA ILE A 170 -3.38 5.96 -1.04
C ILE A 170 -4.76 6.58 -0.84
N ARG A 171 -5.17 7.42 -1.79
CA ARG A 171 -6.47 8.07 -1.81
C ARG A 171 -7.15 7.85 -3.16
N TYR A 172 -8.46 7.65 -3.10
CA TYR A 172 -9.30 7.40 -4.26
C TYR A 172 -10.30 8.54 -4.41
N TYR A 173 -10.38 9.14 -5.60
CA TYR A 173 -11.25 10.28 -5.89
C TYR A 173 -12.13 10.06 -7.12
N GLY A 174 -13.23 10.79 -7.16
CA GLY A 174 -14.16 10.79 -8.28
C GLY A 174 -14.75 9.40 -8.52
N VAL A 175 -14.70 8.91 -9.76
CA VAL A 175 -15.25 7.57 -10.10
C VAL A 175 -14.52 6.42 -9.43
N GLN A 176 -13.30 6.62 -8.93
CA GLN A 176 -12.54 5.60 -8.20
C GLN A 176 -12.85 5.55 -6.71
N ALA A 177 -13.59 6.53 -6.17
CA ALA A 177 -14.02 6.49 -4.77
C ALA A 177 -14.93 5.27 -4.54
N ALA A 178 -14.65 4.45 -3.52
CA ALA A 178 -15.21 3.11 -3.37
C ALA A 178 -16.75 3.04 -3.54
N LYS A 179 -17.49 3.95 -2.88
CA LYS A 179 -18.96 4.00 -2.97
C LYS A 179 -19.45 4.31 -4.39
N ILE A 180 -18.78 5.22 -5.08
CA ILE A 180 -19.14 5.66 -6.43
C ILE A 180 -18.76 4.58 -7.44
N TYR A 181 -17.57 3.98 -7.31
CA TYR A 181 -17.09 2.92 -8.19
C TYR A 181 -18.06 1.74 -8.26
N GLU A 182 -18.57 1.29 -7.11
CA GLU A 182 -19.54 0.18 -7.07
C GLU A 182 -20.84 0.47 -7.83
N GLN A 183 -21.30 1.73 -7.82
CA GLN A 183 -22.52 2.15 -8.51
C GLN A 183 -22.33 2.23 -10.03
N ILE A 184 -21.14 2.62 -10.50
CA ILE A 184 -20.91 2.96 -11.91
C ILE A 184 -20.11 1.91 -12.69
N LYS A 185 -19.63 0.83 -12.03
CA LYS A 185 -18.78 -0.19 -12.66
C LYS A 185 -19.40 -0.80 -13.92
N VAL A 186 -20.73 -0.90 -13.98
CA VAL A 186 -21.47 -1.43 -15.15
C VAL A 186 -21.38 -0.45 -16.33
N ILE A 187 -21.71 0.83 -16.08
CA ILE A 187 -21.66 1.92 -17.08
C ILE A 187 -20.25 2.07 -17.66
N VAL A 188 -19.23 2.05 -16.79
CA VAL A 188 -17.83 2.15 -17.22
C VAL A 188 -17.42 0.95 -18.08
N ARG A 189 -17.86 -0.28 -17.73
CA ARG A 189 -17.59 -1.48 -18.54
C ARG A 189 -18.26 -1.40 -19.91
N GLU A 190 -19.50 -0.95 -19.99
CA GLU A 190 -20.21 -0.78 -21.27
C GLU A 190 -19.58 0.30 -22.15
N ALA A 191 -19.20 1.44 -21.56
CA ALA A 191 -18.50 2.50 -22.29
C ALA A 191 -17.15 2.04 -22.86
N LEU A 192 -16.39 1.24 -22.11
CA LEU A 192 -15.12 0.68 -22.57
C LEU A 192 -15.29 -0.32 -23.72
N LYS A 193 -16.33 -1.17 -23.67
CA LYS A 193 -16.70 -2.07 -24.78
C LYS A 193 -17.00 -1.30 -26.07
N ARG A 194 -17.73 -0.19 -26.00
CA ARG A 194 -18.07 0.66 -27.16
C ARG A 194 -16.84 1.30 -27.83
N ILE A 195 -15.76 1.50 -27.07
CA ILE A 195 -14.49 2.07 -27.56
C ILE A 195 -13.55 0.95 -28.07
N GLY A 196 -14.01 -0.31 -28.12
CA GLY A 196 -13.23 -1.45 -28.57
C GLY A 196 -12.11 -1.86 -27.61
N ARG A 197 -12.16 -1.40 -26.35
CA ARG A 197 -11.19 -1.77 -25.30
C ARG A 197 -11.84 -2.78 -24.37
N GLU A 198 -11.58 -4.06 -24.58
CA GLU A 198 -11.93 -5.07 -23.59
C GLU A 198 -10.99 -4.99 -22.39
N VAL A 199 -11.54 -4.76 -21.20
CA VAL A 199 -10.77 -4.90 -19.95
C VAL A 199 -10.62 -6.38 -19.64
N VAL A 200 -9.62 -7.02 -20.23
CA VAL A 200 -9.33 -8.44 -19.97
C VAL A 200 -8.78 -8.60 -18.55
N GLY A 201 -9.46 -9.41 -17.72
CA GLY A 201 -9.00 -9.77 -16.37
C GLY A 201 -9.34 -8.76 -15.26
N ALA A 202 -10.43 -8.01 -15.41
CA ALA A 202 -10.76 -6.85 -14.56
C ALA A 202 -10.87 -7.13 -13.05
N VAL A 203 -11.11 -8.37 -12.60
CA VAL A 203 -11.17 -8.67 -11.17
C VAL A 203 -10.74 -10.12 -10.90
N LYS A 204 -9.44 -10.37 -10.73
CA LYS A 204 -9.08 -11.43 -9.77
C LYS A 204 -9.15 -10.78 -8.40
N ILE A 205 -10.29 -10.98 -7.72
CA ILE A 205 -10.28 -10.84 -6.27
C ILE A 205 -9.27 -11.90 -5.82
N ILE A 206 -8.03 -11.50 -5.56
CA ILE A 206 -7.09 -12.38 -4.89
C ILE A 206 -7.79 -12.69 -3.57
N GLY A 207 -8.28 -13.93 -3.44
CA GLY A 207 -8.93 -14.39 -2.22
C GLY A 207 -8.07 -13.99 -1.05
N ARG A 208 -8.70 -13.51 0.03
CA ARG A 208 -7.96 -13.06 1.22
C ARG A 208 -7.13 -14.24 1.70
N LYS A 209 -5.81 -14.18 1.51
CA LYS A 209 -4.90 -15.23 1.97
C LYS A 209 -5.01 -15.37 3.49
N SER A 210 -5.10 -16.59 3.98
CA SER A 210 -5.01 -16.92 5.39
C SER A 210 -3.64 -16.49 5.96
N TYR A 211 -3.50 -16.47 7.28
CA TYR A 211 -2.20 -16.21 7.90
C TYR A 211 -1.15 -17.24 7.43
N GLN A 212 -1.52 -18.51 7.39
CA GLN A 212 -0.67 -19.62 6.92
C GLN A 212 -0.20 -19.41 5.48
N GLU A 213 -1.12 -19.09 4.56
CA GLU A 213 -0.82 -18.88 3.15
C GLU A 213 0.08 -17.67 2.93
N ARG A 214 -0.08 -16.61 3.74
CA ARG A 214 0.80 -15.44 3.70
C ARG A 214 2.20 -15.81 4.18
N TYR A 215 2.31 -16.50 5.31
CA TYR A 215 3.59 -16.90 5.89
C TYR A 215 4.35 -17.84 4.94
N ARG A 216 3.71 -18.91 4.44
CA ARG A 216 4.27 -19.81 3.41
C ARG A 216 4.76 -19.05 2.17
N ALA A 217 3.97 -18.09 1.68
CA ALA A 217 4.38 -17.30 0.52
C ALA A 217 5.56 -16.36 0.78
N SER A 218 5.74 -15.87 2.01
CA SER A 218 6.83 -14.94 2.35
C SER A 218 8.11 -15.63 2.80
N THR A 219 8.02 -16.72 3.55
CA THR A 219 9.16 -17.40 4.20
C THR A 219 9.47 -18.75 3.56
N GLY A 220 8.55 -19.32 2.79
CA GLY A 220 8.64 -20.70 2.28
C GLY A 220 8.28 -21.76 3.32
N GLN A 221 7.96 -21.36 4.55
CA GLN A 221 7.70 -22.27 5.68
C GLN A 221 6.22 -22.24 6.07
N ASP A 222 5.73 -23.31 6.69
CA ASP A 222 4.40 -23.35 7.26
C ASP A 222 4.42 -23.01 8.76
N PRO A 223 3.77 -21.90 9.19
CA PRO A 223 3.80 -21.50 10.60
C PRO A 223 3.03 -22.45 11.51
N PHE A 224 2.25 -23.39 10.96
CA PHE A 224 1.51 -24.40 11.72
C PHE A 224 2.17 -25.77 11.67
N VAL A 225 3.36 -25.92 11.09
CA VAL A 225 4.11 -27.19 11.11
C VAL A 225 5.39 -27.02 11.94
N CYS A 226 5.63 -27.97 12.85
CA CYS A 226 6.83 -27.96 13.68
C CYS A 226 8.07 -28.24 12.83
N GLU A 227 9.04 -27.31 12.80
CA GLU A 227 10.29 -27.47 12.06
C GLU A 227 11.15 -28.67 12.51
N HIS A 228 10.92 -29.19 13.72
CA HIS A 228 11.67 -30.33 14.26
C HIS A 228 11.05 -31.69 13.95
N CYS A 229 9.73 -31.84 14.08
CA CYS A 229 9.06 -33.13 13.95
C CYS A 229 8.09 -33.23 12.76
N GLY A 230 7.85 -32.15 12.03
CA GLY A 230 6.99 -32.13 10.84
C GLY A 230 5.50 -32.29 11.12
N ARG A 231 5.08 -32.38 12.39
CA ARG A 231 3.67 -32.47 12.78
C ARG A 231 3.01 -31.10 12.84
N GLU A 232 1.70 -31.08 12.60
CA GLU A 232 0.88 -29.89 12.75
C GLU A 232 0.85 -29.45 14.22
N MET A 233 0.91 -28.14 14.44
CA MET A 233 0.94 -27.51 15.75
C MET A 233 -0.45 -27.02 16.12
N GLU A 234 -0.87 -27.30 17.34
CA GLU A 234 -2.14 -26.83 17.89
C GLU A 234 -1.95 -25.58 18.75
N LEU A 235 -2.96 -24.70 18.76
CA LEU A 235 -2.94 -23.51 19.62
C LEU A 235 -3.16 -23.92 21.07
N ASN A 236 -2.18 -23.69 21.93
CA ASN A 236 -2.30 -24.01 23.36
C ASN A 236 -2.59 -22.77 24.23
N VAL A 237 -1.83 -21.68 24.07
CA VAL A 237 -1.99 -20.47 24.89
C VAL A 237 -1.76 -19.22 24.03
N ILE A 238 -2.58 -18.19 24.22
CA ILE A 238 -2.30 -16.82 23.77
C ILE A 238 -1.99 -15.99 25.02
N TRP A 239 -0.80 -15.37 25.05
CA TRP A 239 -0.38 -14.50 26.15
C TRP A 239 0.05 -13.13 25.60
N HIS A 240 -0.24 -12.07 26.34
CA HIS A 240 0.13 -10.71 26.00
C HIS A 240 0.82 -10.00 27.18
N PRO A 241 1.92 -9.25 26.97
CA PRO A 241 2.69 -8.63 28.05
C PRO A 241 1.89 -7.75 29.01
N LYS A 242 0.88 -7.05 28.49
CA LYS A 242 0.00 -6.17 29.27
C LYS A 242 -1.23 -6.87 29.87
N TYR A 243 -1.72 -7.92 29.21
CA TYR A 243 -3.05 -8.49 29.51
C TYR A 243 -2.98 -9.89 30.11
N GLY A 244 -1.79 -10.46 30.26
CA GLY A 244 -1.61 -11.83 30.74
C GLY A 244 -2.09 -12.86 29.71
N ILE A 245 -2.59 -13.98 30.20
CA ILE A 245 -3.15 -15.05 29.36
C ILE A 245 -4.49 -14.57 28.81
N ILE A 246 -4.58 -14.46 27.49
CA ILE A 246 -5.80 -14.10 26.75
C ILE A 246 -6.61 -15.37 26.41
N TYR A 247 -5.89 -16.47 26.14
CA TYR A 247 -6.49 -17.74 25.77
C TYR A 247 -5.66 -18.89 26.34
N ASN A 248 -6.33 -19.93 26.83
CA ASN A 248 -5.69 -21.14 27.31
C ASN A 248 -6.57 -22.33 26.94
N GLU A 249 -6.08 -23.18 26.04
CA GLU A 249 -6.77 -24.35 25.53
C GLU A 249 -7.18 -25.31 26.65
N ILE A 250 -6.34 -25.46 27.68
CA ILE A 250 -6.64 -26.32 28.82
C ILE A 250 -7.84 -25.78 29.61
N GLU A 251 -7.90 -24.46 29.81
CA GLU A 251 -9.04 -23.83 30.49
C GLU A 251 -10.33 -23.96 29.68
N GLU A 252 -10.26 -23.83 28.36
CA GLU A 252 -11.42 -23.97 27.48
C GLU A 252 -11.92 -25.43 27.41
N ILE A 253 -11.01 -26.41 27.41
CA ILE A 253 -11.34 -27.83 27.56
C ILE A 253 -12.02 -28.07 28.91
N MET A 254 -11.44 -27.55 30.00
CA MET A 254 -12.02 -27.67 31.35
C MET A 254 -13.40 -26.98 31.47
N ARG A 255 -13.67 -25.96 30.65
CA ARG A 255 -14.97 -25.29 30.54
C ARG A 255 -15.98 -26.04 29.66
N GLY A 256 -15.60 -27.21 29.11
CA GLY A 256 -16.48 -28.04 28.31
C GLY A 256 -16.69 -27.53 26.87
N LYS A 257 -15.79 -26.68 26.33
CA LYS A 257 -15.94 -26.12 24.97
C LYS A 257 -16.10 -27.20 23.89
N TYR A 258 -15.46 -28.35 24.08
CA TYR A 258 -15.49 -29.48 23.15
C TYR A 258 -16.27 -30.68 23.68
N GLU A 259 -16.93 -30.55 24.84
CA GLU A 259 -17.86 -31.58 25.28
C GLU A 259 -19.04 -31.61 24.29
N PRO A 260 -19.38 -32.78 23.73
CA PRO A 260 -20.60 -32.92 22.94
C PRO A 260 -21.79 -32.52 23.82
N LYS A 261 -22.67 -31.65 23.33
CA LYS A 261 -24.00 -31.49 23.94
C LYS A 261 -24.67 -32.86 23.91
N GLU A 262 -24.93 -33.43 25.09
CA GLU A 262 -25.46 -34.78 25.36
C GLU A 262 -26.06 -35.50 24.14
N GLU A 263 -25.30 -36.43 23.56
CA GLU A 263 -25.88 -37.65 22.99
C GLU A 263 -25.65 -38.80 23.98
N LYS A 264 -26.73 -39.55 24.22
CA LYS A 264 -26.84 -40.57 25.27
C LYS A 264 -25.73 -41.62 25.18
N VAL A 265 -25.07 -41.78 26.32
CA VAL A 265 -24.16 -42.83 26.79
C VAL A 265 -24.28 -44.18 26.08
N ILE A 266 -23.16 -44.67 25.53
CA ILE A 266 -22.75 -46.08 25.62
C ILE A 266 -21.22 -46.13 25.85
N LYS A 267 -20.81 -46.68 27.00
CA LYS A 267 -19.43 -47.13 27.34
C LYS A 267 -19.25 -48.59 26.85
N PRO A 268 -18.05 -49.11 26.48
CA PRO A 268 -16.91 -49.29 27.42
C PRO A 268 -15.49 -49.12 26.80
N GLU A 269 -14.54 -48.63 27.62
CA GLU A 269 -13.31 -49.31 28.14
C GLU A 269 -12.08 -49.32 27.21
N GLY A 270 -10.97 -48.73 27.67
CA GLY A 270 -9.65 -48.85 27.00
C GLY A 270 -8.65 -47.74 27.34
N ASP A 271 -7.91 -47.97 28.43
CA ASP A 271 -6.58 -47.46 28.86
C ASP A 271 -6.16 -45.98 28.66
N GLY A 272 -5.87 -45.33 29.79
CA GLY A 272 -5.52 -43.91 29.88
C GLY A 272 -4.05 -43.61 29.61
N GLY A 273 -3.76 -43.05 28.44
CA GLY A 273 -2.48 -42.42 28.14
C GLY A 273 -2.41 -40.99 28.71
N THR A 274 -1.50 -40.75 29.67
CA THR A 274 -1.21 -39.42 30.22
C THR A 274 -0.51 -38.55 29.16
N ILE A 275 -1.15 -37.46 28.71
CA ILE A 275 -0.53 -36.45 27.84
C ILE A 275 0.45 -35.62 28.67
N ARG A 276 1.76 -35.79 28.44
CA ARG A 276 2.77 -34.85 28.95
C ARG A 276 2.85 -33.65 28.00
N PRO A 277 2.72 -32.39 28.48
CA PRO A 277 2.94 -31.23 27.63
C PRO A 277 4.45 -31.07 27.34
N THR A 278 4.77 -30.85 26.07
CA THR A 278 6.15 -30.59 25.61
C THR A 278 6.55 -29.15 25.97
N PRO A 279 7.73 -28.90 26.56
CA PRO A 279 8.13 -27.57 26.99
C PRO A 279 8.81 -26.81 25.85
N ARG A 280 8.07 -26.39 24.81
CA ARG A 280 8.59 -25.40 23.85
C ARG A 280 7.49 -24.44 23.42
N ARG A 281 7.52 -23.23 23.99
CA ARG A 281 6.73 -22.08 23.55
C ARG A 281 7.37 -21.55 22.26
N VAL A 282 6.63 -21.63 21.14
CA VAL A 282 7.00 -20.89 19.91
C VAL A 282 6.30 -19.53 19.98
N GLN A 283 7.08 -18.45 20.06
CA GLN A 283 6.54 -17.09 20.05
C GLN A 283 6.11 -16.73 18.63
N ILE A 284 4.81 -16.75 18.37
CA ILE A 284 4.23 -16.23 17.13
C ILE A 284 4.15 -14.69 17.28
N PRO A 285 4.84 -13.89 16.45
CA PRO A 285 4.72 -12.44 16.52
C PRO A 285 3.30 -12.03 16.13
N LEU A 286 2.58 -11.38 17.05
CA LEU A 286 1.28 -10.75 16.77
C LEU A 286 1.40 -9.52 15.85
N PHE A 287 2.64 -9.14 15.49
CA PHE A 287 2.95 -8.06 14.57
C PHE A 287 3.88 -8.59 13.48
N SER A 288 3.35 -8.75 12.27
CA SER A 288 4.14 -8.91 11.06
C SER A 288 4.93 -7.61 10.81
N MET A 289 6.26 -7.69 10.83
CA MET A 289 7.15 -6.71 10.20
C MET A 289 6.95 -6.72 8.68
#